data_AF-A0A921JXJ6-F1
#
_entry.id   AF-A0A921JXJ6-F1
#
_cell.length_a   1.000
_cell.length_b   1.000
_cell.length_c   1.000
_cell.angle_alpha   90.00
_cell.angle_beta   90.00
_cell.angle_gamma   90.00
#
_symmetry.space_group_name_H-M   'P 1'
#
loop_
_entity.id
_entity.type
_entity.pdbx_description
1 polymer ?
#
loop_
_entity_poly.entity_id
_entity_poly.type
_entity_poly.pdbx_seq_one_letter_code
_entity_poly.pdbx_strand_id
1 'polypeptide(L)'
;AAITWVHETNGEIIDPHTADGVTVARELAEPDENVLVLETAKPQKFAETVIEALGFEAPVGEELADLLGRPQRTVDMADDSQVLRDYIEEHAVR
;
A
#
# COMPACT_ATOMS: atom_id res chain seq x y z
N ALA A 1 4.17 13.26 8.99
CA ALA A 1 5.07 13.31 10.15
C ALA A 1 5.95 12.06 10.26
N ALA A 2 5.39 10.87 10.52
CA ALA A 2 6.21 9.66 10.67
C ALA A 2 6.94 9.22 9.38
N ILE A 3 6.30 9.31 8.20
CA ILE A 3 6.95 9.04 6.90
C ILE A 3 8.20 9.92 6.75
N THR A 4 8.06 11.23 6.90
CA THR A 4 9.16 12.21 6.84
C THR A 4 10.26 11.88 7.85
N TRP A 5 9.89 11.59 9.11
CA TRP A 5 10.86 11.28 10.16
C TRP A 5 11.67 10.02 9.86
N VAL A 6 11.04 8.95 9.38
CA VAL A 6 11.74 7.70 9.01
C VAL A 6 12.73 8.01 7.88
N HIS A 7 12.27 8.68 6.83
CA HIS A 7 13.12 9.05 5.70
C HIS A 7 14.32 9.91 6.12
N GLU A 8 14.12 10.91 6.98
CA GLU A 8 15.22 11.75 7.50
C GLU A 8 16.18 10.97 8.40
N THR A 9 15.69 9.99 9.15
CA THR A 9 16.49 9.27 10.16
C THR A 9 17.31 8.13 9.55
N ASN A 10 16.78 7.41 8.56
CA ASN A 10 17.45 6.24 7.99
C ASN A 10 17.36 6.12 6.45
N GLY A 11 16.71 7.05 5.76
CA GLY A 11 16.58 7.06 4.30
C GLY A 11 15.51 6.12 3.74
N GLU A 12 14.76 5.40 4.59
CA GLU A 12 13.70 4.51 4.14
C GLU A 12 12.41 5.26 3.81
N ILE A 13 11.67 4.75 2.83
CA ILE A 13 10.36 5.28 2.44
C ILE A 13 9.31 4.25 2.84
N ILE A 14 8.39 4.65 3.71
CA ILE A 14 7.33 3.77 4.21
C ILE A 14 5.95 4.27 3.78
N ASP A 15 5.01 3.34 3.73
CA ASP A 15 3.61 3.60 3.42
C ASP A 15 2.87 4.17 4.66
N PRO A 16 1.64 4.73 4.49
CA PRO A 16 0.90 5.30 5.60
C PRO A 16 0.49 4.29 6.67
N HIS A 17 0.27 3.01 6.34
CA HIS A 17 -0.10 1.98 7.33
C HIS A 17 1.09 1.65 8.24
N THR A 18 2.28 1.52 7.68
CA THR A 18 3.52 1.35 8.45
C THR A 18 3.80 2.60 9.29
N ALA A 19 3.55 3.80 8.75
CA ALA A 19 3.75 5.06 9.45
C ALA A 19 2.83 5.21 10.68
N ASP A 20 1.61 4.68 10.63
CA ASP A 20 0.70 4.60 11.78
C ASP A 20 1.33 3.74 12.90
N GLY A 21 1.80 2.54 12.54
CA GLY A 21 2.51 1.66 13.48
C GLY A 21 3.77 2.28 14.08
N VAL A 22 4.58 2.98 13.27
CA VAL A 22 5.77 3.72 13.75
C VAL A 22 5.39 4.84 14.70
N THR A 23 4.30 5.56 14.42
CA THR A 23 3.83 6.65 15.29
C THR A 23 3.51 6.12 16.69
N VAL A 24 2.66 5.10 16.76
CA VAL A 24 2.25 4.49 18.04
C VAL A 24 3.44 3.84 18.75
N ALA A 25 4.30 3.12 18.04
CA ALA A 25 5.49 2.49 18.60
C ALA A 25 6.41 3.53 19.27
N ARG A 26 6.60 4.70 18.64
CA ARG A 26 7.45 5.76 19.20
C ARG A 26 6.86 6.43 20.43
N GLU A 27 5.54 6.47 20.55
CA GLU A 27 4.86 7.07 21.72
C GLU A 27 4.80 6.11 22.91
N LEU A 28 4.73 4.80 22.66
CA LEU A 28 4.48 3.80 23.69
C LEU A 28 5.69 2.94 24.08
N ALA A 29 6.75 2.90 23.27
CA ALA A 29 7.93 2.07 23.54
C ALA A 29 8.60 2.45 24.87
N GLU A 30 8.90 1.45 25.69
CA GLU A 30 9.71 1.60 26.91
C GLU A 30 11.22 1.51 26.60
N PRO A 31 12.11 2.11 27.43
CA PRO A 31 13.54 2.22 27.14
C PRO A 31 14.30 0.90 26.87
N ASP A 32 13.81 -0.22 27.42
CA ASP A 32 14.44 -1.54 27.30
C ASP A 32 13.64 -2.51 26.39
N GLU A 33 12.63 -2.00 25.67
CA GLU A 33 11.78 -2.81 24.79
C GLU A 33 12.22 -2.72 23.32
N ASN A 34 12.24 -3.87 22.64
CA ASN A 34 12.39 -3.91 21.19
C ASN A 34 11.02 -3.98 20.53
N VAL A 35 10.61 -2.91 19.86
CA VAL A 35 9.36 -2.87 19.12
C VAL A 35 9.58 -3.20 17.65
N LEU A 36 8.86 -4.20 17.14
CA LEU A 36 8.83 -4.55 15.72
C LEU A 36 7.52 -4.02 15.11
N VAL A 37 7.64 -3.04 14.22
CA VAL A 37 6.51 -2.56 13.41
C VAL A 37 6.41 -3.39 12.14
N LEU A 38 5.22 -3.89 11.84
CA LEU A 38 4.97 -4.66 10.63
C LEU A 38 4.76 -3.71 9.44
N GLU A 39 5.54 -3.88 8.39
CA GLU A 39 5.32 -3.20 7.11
C GLU A 39 4.18 -3.92 6.35
N THR A 40 2.96 -3.40 6.44
CA THR A 40 1.78 -4.08 5.88
C THR A 40 1.54 -3.79 4.41
N ALA A 41 2.19 -2.76 3.87
CA ALA A 41 2.11 -2.41 2.46
C ALA A 41 3.38 -1.69 2.00
N LYS A 42 3.62 -1.74 0.68
CA LYS A 42 4.69 -1.00 0.03
C LYS A 42 4.26 0.44 -0.28
N PRO A 43 5.17 1.44 -0.18
CA PRO A 43 4.82 2.86 -0.37
C PRO A 43 4.24 3.16 -1.75
N GLN A 44 4.63 2.42 -2.79
CA GLN A 44 4.10 2.57 -4.15
C GLN A 44 2.59 2.33 -4.23
N LYS A 45 1.98 1.62 -3.28
CA LYS A 45 0.52 1.42 -3.21
C LYS A 45 -0.24 2.68 -2.77
N PHE A 46 0.45 3.65 -2.17
CA PHE A 46 -0.13 4.86 -1.58
C PHE A 46 0.70 6.10 -1.96
N ALA A 47 1.00 6.24 -3.26
CA ALA A 47 1.91 7.25 -3.79
C ALA A 47 1.51 8.68 -3.40
N GLU A 48 0.22 9.02 -3.42
CA GLU A 48 -0.26 10.37 -3.07
C GLU A 48 0.19 10.81 -1.67
N THR A 49 0.03 9.95 -0.66
CA THR A 49 0.46 10.25 0.72
C THR A 49 1.97 10.33 0.86
N VAL A 50 2.71 9.53 0.08
CA VAL A 50 4.18 9.59 0.05
C VAL A 50 4.64 10.92 -0.56
N ILE A 51 4.04 11.36 -1.68
CA ILE A 51 4.32 12.65 -2.31
C ILE A 51 3.99 13.80 -1.38
N GLU A 52 2.85 13.75 -0.69
CA GLU A 52 2.48 14.78 0.30
C GLU A 52 3.54 14.91 1.40
N ALA A 53 4.07 13.77 1.89
CA ALA A 53 5.03 13.75 2.99
C ALA A 53 6.48 14.07 2.59
N LEU A 54 6.90 13.71 1.38
CA LEU A 54 8.31 13.76 0.94
C LEU A 54 8.56 14.67 -0.28
N GLY A 55 7.50 15.04 -1.00
CA GLY A 55 7.59 15.85 -2.23
C GLY A 55 7.96 15.05 -3.49
N PHE A 56 8.10 13.73 -3.40
CA PHE A 56 8.41 12.84 -4.51
C PHE A 56 7.80 11.46 -4.32
N GLU A 57 7.71 10.70 -5.41
CA GLU A 57 7.19 9.33 -5.41
C GLU A 57 8.26 8.31 -5.00
N ALA A 58 7.83 7.24 -4.32
CA ALA A 58 8.70 6.09 -4.08
C ALA A 58 9.11 5.45 -5.42
N PRO A 59 10.39 5.04 -5.58
CA PRO A 59 10.84 4.44 -6.83
C PRO A 59 10.06 3.17 -7.15
N VAL A 60 9.66 3.02 -8.41
CA VAL A 60 8.93 1.85 -8.92
C VAL A 60 9.90 0.97 -9.71
N GLY A 61 9.98 -0.31 -9.37
CA GLY A 61 10.80 -1.28 -10.09
C GLY A 61 10.25 -1.59 -11.49
N GLU A 62 11.11 -2.02 -12.41
CA GLU A 62 10.74 -2.29 -13.81
C GLU A 62 9.57 -3.28 -13.95
N GLU A 63 9.55 -4.35 -13.14
CA GLU A 63 8.49 -5.35 -13.17
C GLU A 63 7.11 -4.77 -12.79
N LEU A 64 7.07 -3.90 -11.77
CA LEU A 64 5.83 -3.25 -11.37
C LEU A 64 5.38 -2.21 -12.40
N ALA A 65 6.32 -1.45 -12.98
CA ALA A 65 6.02 -0.51 -14.04
C ALA A 65 5.45 -1.22 -15.29
N ASP A 66 6.02 -2.36 -15.68
CA ASP A 66 5.49 -3.21 -16.75
C ASP A 66 4.08 -3.70 -16.40
N LEU A 67 3.87 -4.25 -15.21
CA LEU A 67 2.57 -4.73 -14.76
C LEU A 67 1.48 -3.65 -14.84
N LEU A 68 1.77 -2.44 -14.35
CA LEU A 68 0.84 -1.31 -14.35
C LEU A 68 0.54 -0.78 -15.76
N GLY A 69 1.47 -0.96 -16.70
CA GLY A 69 1.30 -0.57 -18.11
C GLY A 69 0.48 -1.56 -18.95
N ARG A 70 0.18 -2.76 -18.44
CA ARG A 70 -0.56 -3.79 -19.19
C ARG A 70 -2.04 -3.43 -19.33
N PRO A 71 -2.70 -3.85 -20.44
CA PRO A 71 -4.13 -3.67 -20.60
C PRO A 71 -4.89 -4.39 -19.50
N GLN A 72 -5.84 -3.69 -18.87
CA GLN A 72 -6.71 -4.28 -17.86
C GLN A 72 -7.83 -5.07 -18.54
N ARG A 73 -8.13 -6.26 -18.00
CA ARG A 73 -9.29 -7.07 -18.40
C ARG A 73 -10.29 -7.06 -17.25
N THR A 74 -11.26 -6.17 -17.33
CA THR A 74 -12.35 -6.00 -16.36
C THR A 74 -13.70 -6.14 -17.06
N VAL A 75 -14.75 -6.38 -16.28
CA VAL A 75 -16.14 -6.36 -16.75
C VAL A 75 -16.88 -5.42 -15.81
N ASP A 76 -17.43 -4.33 -16.36
CA ASP A 76 -18.26 -3.42 -15.60
C ASP A 76 -19.63 -4.05 -15.35
N MET A 77 -20.09 -3.99 -14.11
CA MET A 77 -21.35 -4.58 -13.68
C MET A 77 -22.12 -3.59 -12.81
N ALA A 78 -23.45 -3.68 -12.83
CA ALA A 78 -24.28 -2.98 -11.86
C ALA A 78 -24.03 -3.55 -10.45
N ASP A 79 -24.32 -2.75 -9.41
CA ASP A 79 -24.34 -3.20 -8.01
C ASP A 79 -25.57 -4.11 -7.77
N ASP A 80 -25.54 -5.29 -8.38
CA ASP A 80 -26.58 -6.31 -8.33
C ASP A 80 -25.96 -7.69 -8.15
N SER A 81 -26.29 -8.32 -7.03
CA SER A 81 -25.75 -9.64 -6.68
C SER A 81 -26.19 -10.76 -7.63
N GLN A 82 -27.34 -10.65 -8.32
CA GLN A 82 -27.79 -11.65 -9.26
C GLN A 82 -26.96 -11.60 -10.55
N VAL A 83 -26.69 -10.40 -11.06
CA VAL A 83 -25.82 -10.20 -12.24
C VAL A 83 -24.42 -10.77 -11.98
N LEU A 84 -23.86 -10.55 -10.79
CA LEU A 84 -22.57 -11.12 -10.40
C LEU A 84 -22.60 -12.66 -10.34
N ARG A 85 -23.66 -13.25 -9.77
CA ARG A 85 -23.82 -14.70 -9.68
C ARG A 85 -23.88 -15.35 -11.05
N ASP A 86 -24.72 -14.81 -11.94
CA ASP A 86 -24.90 -15.34 -13.30
C ASP A 86 -23.56 -15.31 -14.07
N TYR A 87 -22.80 -14.22 -13.96
CA TYR A 87 -21.48 -14.11 -14.58
C TYR A 87 -20.47 -15.13 -14.03
N ILE A 88 -20.45 -15.34 -12.70
CA ILE A 88 -19.59 -16.37 -12.08
C ILE A 88 -20.00 -17.75 -12.58
N GLU A 89 -21.29 -18.08 -12.63
CA GLU A 89 -21.78 -19.38 -13.10
C GLU A 89 -21.43 -19.65 -14.57
N GLU A 90 -21.49 -18.63 -15.42
CA GLU A 90 -21.11 -18.72 -16.83
C GLU A 90 -19.59 -18.94 -17.03
N HIS A 91 -18.76 -18.33 -16.18
CA HIS A 91 -17.30 -18.27 -16.37
C HIS A 91 -16.47 -19.15 -15.44
N ALA A 92 -17.07 -19.76 -14.42
CA ALA A 92 -16.37 -20.67 -13.52
C ALA A 92 -15.84 -21.88 -14.28
N VAL A 93 -14.55 -22.18 -14.09
CA VAL A 93 -13.95 -23.43 -14.58
C VAL A 93 -14.63 -24.58 -13.85
N ARG A 94 -15.28 -25.48 -14.58
CA ARG A 94 -15.84 -26.72 -14.04
C ARG A 94 -14.78 -27.76 -13.79
#